data_AF-A0A3B9GXQ4-F1
#
_entry.id   AF-A0A3B9GXQ4-F1
#
_cell.length_a   1.000
_cell.length_b   1.000
_cell.length_c   1.000
_cell.angle_alpha   90.00
_cell.angle_beta   90.00
_cell.angle_gamma   90.00
#
_symmetry.space_group_name_H-M   'P 1'
#
loop_
_entity.id
_entity.type
_entity.pdbx_description
1 polymer ?
#
loop_
_entity_poly.entity_id
_entity_poly.type
_entity_poly.pdbx_seq_one_letter_code
_entity_poly.pdbx_strand_id
1 'polypeptide(L)'
;GPRRDLEIARSKASEVTKDRLTAIDRMIGEKTVDSIIHVGAARDGHDRFERTLTLRRLKHLESLQLAEPVGDLSWRLAKDWTGTLSELGKRGDIIRSLSMAAGEDYRGPLAIFEYASPEQRPVIGRVVSDGAQDELRDTRFLVVDGIDGKRWHVALGAHEP
;
A
#
# COMPACT_ATOMS: atom_id res chain seq x y z
N GLY A 1 -11.82 9.34 26.75
CA GLY A 1 -10.98 10.12 27.67
C GLY A 1 -9.98 10.86 26.81
N PRO A 2 -9.75 12.17 27.00
CA PRO A 2 -9.25 13.07 25.95
C PRO A 2 -7.90 12.69 25.33
N ARG A 3 -7.03 11.99 26.08
CA ARG A 3 -5.77 11.43 25.54
C ARG A 3 -6.01 10.34 24.49
N ARG A 4 -6.94 9.43 24.75
CA ARG A 4 -7.29 8.33 23.84
C ARG A 4 -7.93 8.84 22.55
N ASP A 5 -8.78 9.86 22.66
CA ASP A 5 -9.47 10.44 21.51
C ASP A 5 -8.48 11.17 20.57
N LEU A 6 -7.45 11.81 21.14
CA LEU A 6 -6.37 12.46 20.41
C LEU A 6 -5.44 11.45 19.71
N GLU A 7 -5.14 10.33 20.36
CA GLU A 7 -4.37 9.22 19.76
C GLU A 7 -5.11 8.60 18.56
N ILE A 8 -6.42 8.38 18.69
CA ILE A 8 -7.27 7.89 17.60
C ILE A 8 -7.24 8.88 16.41
N ALA A 9 -7.36 10.18 16.68
CA ALA A 9 -7.31 11.21 15.65
C ALA A 9 -5.95 11.26 14.93
N ARG A 10 -4.83 11.14 15.68
CA ARG A 10 -3.48 11.07 15.10
C ARG A 10 -3.28 9.82 14.25
N SER A 11 -3.75 8.67 14.74
CA SER A 11 -3.68 7.42 13.98
C SER A 11 -4.40 7.54 12.64
N LYS A 12 -5.64 8.05 12.66
CA LYS A 12 -6.42 8.31 11.43
C LYS A 12 -5.70 9.29 10.49
N ALA A 13 -5.14 10.38 11.03
CA ALA A 13 -4.41 11.35 10.22
C ALA A 13 -3.15 10.77 9.55
N SER A 14 -2.49 9.80 10.20
CA SER A 14 -1.32 9.11 9.61
C SER A 14 -1.65 8.22 8.41
N GLU A 15 -2.92 7.81 8.25
CA GLU A 15 -3.34 6.96 7.14
C GLU A 15 -3.44 7.71 5.82
N VAL A 16 -3.65 9.03 5.87
CA VAL A 16 -3.87 9.89 4.71
C VAL A 16 -2.81 9.70 3.62
N THR A 17 -1.54 9.57 3.99
CA THR A 17 -0.40 9.56 3.07
C THR A 17 0.19 8.17 2.85
N LYS A 18 -0.51 7.09 3.24
CA LYS A 18 0.02 5.74 3.07
C LYS A 18 -0.33 5.21 1.67
N ASP A 19 0.65 4.71 0.95
CA ASP A 19 0.49 4.00 -0.33
C ASP A 19 -0.04 2.56 -0.11
N ARG A 20 -1.18 2.42 0.57
CA ARG A 20 -1.88 1.17 0.84
C ARG A 20 -3.35 1.43 1.11
N LEU A 21 -4.18 0.40 1.08
CA LEU A 21 -5.58 0.51 1.51
C LEU A 21 -5.68 0.82 3.01
N THR A 22 -6.53 1.76 3.39
CA THR A 22 -6.69 2.28 4.76
C THR A 22 -8.15 2.30 5.21
N ALA A 23 -8.42 2.71 6.46
CA ALA A 23 -9.80 2.86 6.91
C ALA A 23 -10.52 4.01 6.19
N ILE A 24 -9.80 5.07 5.82
CA ILE A 24 -10.35 6.21 5.06
C ILE A 24 -10.85 5.73 3.69
N ASP A 25 -10.12 4.81 3.06
CA ASP A 25 -10.49 4.27 1.75
C ASP A 25 -11.79 3.47 1.79
N ARG A 26 -12.04 2.70 2.87
CA ARG A 26 -13.34 2.01 3.05
C ARG A 26 -14.50 3.01 3.08
N MET A 27 -14.35 4.12 3.80
CA MET A 27 -15.35 5.18 3.85
C MET A 27 -15.52 5.90 2.50
N ILE A 28 -14.44 6.07 1.74
CA ILE A 28 -14.50 6.62 0.37
C ILE A 28 -15.33 5.68 -0.52
N GLY A 29 -15.02 4.38 -0.48
CA GLY A 29 -15.73 3.36 -1.27
C GLY A 29 -17.22 3.32 -0.95
N GLU A 30 -17.60 3.34 0.33
CA GLU A 30 -19.00 3.35 0.79
C GLU A 30 -19.79 4.57 0.29
N LYS A 31 -19.14 5.72 0.08
CA LYS A 31 -19.76 6.98 -0.37
C LYS A 31 -19.66 7.20 -1.88
N THR A 32 -19.01 6.30 -2.61
CA THR A 32 -18.80 6.42 -4.05
C THR A 32 -19.98 5.82 -4.80
N VAL A 33 -20.50 6.56 -5.78
CA VAL A 33 -21.55 6.11 -6.70
C VAL A 33 -21.05 6.35 -8.12
N ASP A 34 -21.12 5.33 -8.99
CA ASP A 34 -20.66 5.42 -10.38
C ASP A 34 -19.22 5.96 -10.53
N SER A 35 -18.32 5.50 -9.66
CA SER A 35 -16.92 5.94 -9.55
C SER A 35 -16.73 7.41 -9.14
N ILE A 36 -17.80 8.11 -8.72
CA ILE A 36 -17.74 9.49 -8.27
C ILE A 36 -18.07 9.56 -6.77
N ILE A 37 -17.26 10.31 -6.03
CA ILE A 37 -17.54 10.67 -4.63
C ILE A 37 -17.78 12.17 -4.51
N HIS A 38 -18.87 12.53 -3.84
CA HIS A 38 -19.18 13.90 -3.47
C HIS A 38 -18.87 14.13 -1.99
N VAL A 39 -17.90 14.99 -1.71
CA VAL A 39 -17.48 15.32 -0.34
C VAL A 39 -18.30 16.50 0.17
N GLY A 40 -19.53 16.21 0.61
CA GLY A 40 -20.53 17.18 1.04
C GLY A 40 -20.16 18.07 2.24
N ALA A 41 -21.11 18.93 2.62
CA ALA A 41 -20.98 19.81 3.78
C ALA A 41 -20.98 19.04 5.11
N ALA A 42 -20.20 19.53 6.08
CA ALA A 42 -20.12 18.96 7.41
C ALA A 42 -21.14 19.60 8.36
N ARG A 43 -21.83 18.79 9.18
CA ARG A 43 -22.89 19.28 10.08
C ARG A 43 -22.38 19.58 11.48
N ASP A 44 -21.35 18.87 11.92
CA ASP A 44 -20.73 19.04 13.24
C ASP A 44 -19.19 18.99 13.18
N GLY A 45 -18.54 18.97 14.36
CA GLY A 45 -17.08 18.89 14.45
C GLY A 45 -16.49 17.57 13.99
N HIS A 46 -17.22 16.47 14.16
CA HIS A 46 -16.78 15.14 13.73
C HIS A 46 -16.83 15.04 12.19
N ASP A 47 -17.93 15.47 11.59
CA ASP A 47 -18.09 15.55 10.14
C ASP A 47 -17.01 16.42 9.49
N ARG A 48 -16.65 17.54 10.13
CA ARG A 48 -15.58 18.42 9.62
C ARG A 48 -14.23 17.70 9.60
N PHE A 49 -13.92 16.95 10.67
CA PHE A 49 -12.68 16.20 10.76
C PHE A 49 -12.60 15.09 9.70
N GLU A 50 -13.64 14.26 9.60
CA GLU A 50 -13.72 13.19 8.60
C GLU A 50 -13.65 13.75 7.18
N ARG A 51 -14.36 14.85 6.90
CA ARG A 51 -14.28 15.56 5.61
C ARG A 51 -12.85 15.99 5.29
N THR A 52 -12.12 16.55 6.25
CA THR A 52 -10.72 16.94 6.05
C THR A 52 -9.85 15.73 5.74
N LEU A 53 -10.03 14.60 6.43
CA LEU A 53 -9.30 13.37 6.15
C LEU A 53 -9.60 12.83 4.75
N THR A 54 -10.87 12.78 4.36
CA THR A 54 -11.29 12.33 3.03
C THR A 54 -10.68 13.20 1.92
N LEU A 55 -10.76 14.52 2.02
CA LEU A 55 -10.19 15.41 0.99
C LEU A 55 -8.68 15.27 0.88
N ARG A 56 -7.97 15.18 2.01
CA ARG A 56 -6.51 14.98 1.99
C ARG A 56 -6.14 13.62 1.43
N ARG A 57 -6.94 12.58 1.73
CA ARG A 57 -6.73 11.24 1.17
C ARG A 57 -6.95 11.25 -0.34
N LEU A 58 -8.03 11.85 -0.84
CA LEU A 58 -8.30 11.98 -2.28
C LEU A 58 -7.17 12.75 -3.01
N LYS A 59 -6.65 13.82 -2.40
CA LYS A 59 -5.46 14.53 -2.91
C LYS A 59 -4.21 13.65 -2.97
N HIS A 60 -4.02 12.75 -2.02
CA HIS A 60 -2.92 11.78 -2.08
C HIS A 60 -3.18 10.71 -3.16
N LEU A 61 -4.40 10.20 -3.30
CA LEU A 61 -4.77 9.28 -4.38
C LEU A 61 -4.58 9.92 -5.76
N GLU A 62 -4.80 11.22 -5.89
CA GLU A 62 -4.48 11.98 -7.12
C GLU A 62 -3.00 11.93 -7.47
N SER A 63 -2.10 12.04 -6.49
CA SER A 63 -0.65 11.91 -6.72
C SER A 63 -0.24 10.51 -7.18
N LEU A 64 -1.08 9.51 -6.92
CA LEU A 64 -0.93 8.13 -7.37
C LEU A 64 -1.73 7.84 -8.67
N GLN A 65 -2.36 8.87 -9.26
CA GLN A 65 -3.25 8.73 -10.43
C GLN A 65 -4.46 7.82 -10.20
N LEU A 66 -4.89 7.68 -8.94
CA LEU A 66 -6.03 6.84 -8.53
C LEU A 66 -7.32 7.63 -8.32
N ALA A 67 -7.22 8.95 -8.30
CA ALA A 67 -8.36 9.86 -8.21
C ALA A 67 -8.10 11.14 -9.00
N GLU A 68 -9.15 11.79 -9.49
CA GLU A 68 -9.05 13.11 -10.13
C GLU A 68 -10.24 14.00 -9.72
N PRO A 69 -10.04 15.32 -9.59
CA PRO A 69 -11.14 16.25 -9.32
C PRO A 69 -12.00 16.43 -10.58
N VAL A 70 -13.32 16.37 -10.42
CA VAL A 70 -14.29 16.49 -11.53
C VAL A 70 -15.33 17.59 -11.33
N GLY A 71 -15.22 18.35 -10.25
CA GLY A 71 -16.09 19.47 -9.92
C GLY A 71 -15.94 19.90 -8.47
N ASP A 72 -16.78 20.83 -8.03
CA ASP A 72 -16.76 21.32 -6.65
C ASP A 72 -16.99 20.16 -5.69
N LEU A 73 -15.94 19.84 -4.92
CA LEU A 73 -15.94 18.77 -3.92
C LEU A 73 -16.26 17.38 -4.48
N SER A 74 -16.12 17.19 -5.80
CA SER A 74 -16.46 15.95 -6.50
C SER A 74 -15.21 15.35 -7.12
N TRP A 75 -15.03 14.06 -6.92
CA TRP A 75 -13.83 13.34 -7.35
C TRP A 75 -14.22 12.05 -8.08
N ARG A 76 -13.54 11.75 -9.17
CA ARG A 76 -13.64 10.47 -9.85
C ARG A 76 -12.50 9.56 -9.41
N LEU A 77 -12.82 8.31 -9.08
CA LEU A 77 -11.86 7.27 -8.74
C LEU A 77 -11.54 6.43 -9.98
N ALA A 78 -10.29 5.98 -10.09
CA ALA A 78 -9.90 5.02 -11.12
C ALA A 78 -10.65 3.69 -10.94
N LYS A 79 -10.95 2.98 -12.03
CA LYS A 79 -11.77 1.75 -12.02
C LYS A 79 -11.28 0.69 -11.01
N ASP A 80 -9.97 0.54 -10.84
CA ASP A 80 -9.35 -0.43 -9.92
C ASP A 80 -8.45 0.26 -8.88
N TRP A 81 -8.91 1.38 -8.34
CA TRP A 81 -8.14 2.15 -7.36
C TRP A 81 -7.84 1.36 -6.08
N THR A 82 -8.77 0.53 -5.60
CA THR A 82 -8.57 -0.33 -4.42
C THR A 82 -7.61 -1.48 -4.68
N GLY A 83 -7.68 -2.10 -5.87
CA GLY A 83 -6.74 -3.15 -6.27
C GLY A 83 -5.32 -2.59 -6.37
N THR A 84 -5.16 -1.43 -6.99
CA THR A 84 -3.88 -0.74 -7.09
C THR A 84 -3.29 -0.38 -5.71
N LEU A 85 -4.09 0.19 -4.80
CA LEU A 85 -3.66 0.45 -3.42
C LEU A 85 -3.28 -0.82 -2.66
N SER A 86 -4.01 -1.91 -2.88
CA SER A 86 -3.69 -3.20 -2.25
C SER A 86 -2.32 -3.70 -2.71
N GLU A 87 -2.00 -3.54 -4.00
CA GLU A 87 -0.71 -3.94 -4.55
C GLU A 87 0.44 -3.05 -4.07
N LEU A 88 0.24 -1.72 -4.04
CA LEU A 88 1.21 -0.79 -3.44
C LEU A 88 1.50 -1.14 -1.97
N GLY A 89 0.46 -1.51 -1.21
CA GLY A 89 0.58 -1.95 0.17
C GLY A 89 1.44 -3.19 0.32
N LYS A 90 1.16 -4.23 -0.47
CA LYS A 90 1.95 -5.47 -0.50
C LYS A 90 3.41 -5.19 -0.85
N ARG A 91 3.66 -4.37 -1.88
CA ARG A 91 5.01 -3.96 -2.28
C ARG A 91 5.76 -3.30 -1.13
N GLY A 92 5.11 -2.38 -0.41
CA GLY A 92 5.68 -1.73 0.76
C GLY A 92 5.97 -2.68 1.92
N ASP A 93 5.12 -3.69 2.12
CA ASP A 93 5.32 -4.71 3.16
C ASP A 93 6.48 -5.66 2.79
N ILE A 94 6.65 -6.01 1.52
CA ILE A 94 7.82 -6.75 1.01
C ILE A 94 9.11 -5.95 1.24
N ILE A 95 9.14 -4.66 0.88
CA ILE A 95 10.33 -3.81 1.09
C ILE A 95 10.68 -3.72 2.58
N ARG A 96 9.66 -3.65 3.45
CA ARG A 96 9.87 -3.68 4.90
C ARG A 96 10.47 -5.01 5.36
N SER A 97 9.93 -6.13 4.89
CA SER A 97 10.47 -7.47 5.18
C SER A 97 11.93 -7.59 4.72
N LEU A 98 12.22 -7.16 3.49
CA LEU A 98 13.58 -7.09 2.96
C LEU A 98 14.50 -6.25 3.82
N SER A 99 14.07 -5.06 4.25
CA SER A 99 14.87 -4.17 5.10
C SER A 99 15.16 -4.79 6.47
N MET A 100 14.21 -5.55 7.04
CA MET A 100 14.44 -6.27 8.30
C MET A 100 15.40 -7.45 8.10
N ALA A 101 15.24 -8.24 7.04
CA ALA A 101 16.15 -9.33 6.69
C ALA A 101 17.54 -8.82 6.25
N ALA A 102 17.62 -7.58 5.75
CA ALA A 102 18.85 -6.89 5.39
C ALA A 102 19.81 -6.74 6.60
N GLY A 103 19.23 -6.47 7.77
CA GLY A 103 19.97 -6.02 8.94
C GLY A 103 20.37 -4.55 8.83
N GLU A 104 20.61 -3.91 9.97
CA GLU A 104 20.89 -2.46 10.04
C GLU A 104 22.18 -2.02 9.33
N ASP A 105 23.07 -2.95 8.99
CA ASP A 105 24.36 -2.68 8.34
C ASP A 105 24.34 -2.82 6.81
N TYR A 106 23.29 -3.44 6.25
CA TYR A 106 23.19 -3.57 4.80
C TYR A 106 22.88 -2.21 4.17
N ARG A 107 23.70 -1.81 3.19
CA ARG A 107 23.58 -0.55 2.44
C ARG A 107 23.33 -0.79 0.94
N GLY A 108 23.20 -2.05 0.55
CA GLY A 108 23.00 -2.41 -0.85
C GLY A 108 21.56 -2.14 -1.33
N PRO A 109 21.35 -2.14 -2.65
CA PRO A 109 20.03 -2.01 -3.24
C PRO A 109 19.12 -3.20 -2.91
N LEU A 110 17.86 -2.90 -2.55
CA LEU A 110 16.78 -3.89 -2.38
C LEU A 110 15.98 -4.01 -3.68
N ALA A 111 15.61 -5.22 -4.07
CA ALA A 111 14.85 -5.48 -5.29
C ALA A 111 13.77 -6.53 -5.07
N ILE A 112 12.68 -6.44 -5.82
CA ILE A 112 11.60 -7.44 -5.85
C ILE A 112 11.65 -8.09 -7.22
N PHE A 113 11.60 -9.42 -7.26
CA PHE A 113 11.55 -10.17 -8.50
C PHE A 113 10.14 -10.17 -9.07
N GLU A 114 9.96 -9.63 -10.27
CA GLU A 114 8.67 -9.52 -10.93
C GLU A 114 8.55 -10.55 -12.07
N TYR A 115 7.87 -11.68 -11.81
CA TYR A 115 7.71 -12.77 -12.79
C TYR A 115 7.07 -12.34 -14.11
N ALA A 116 6.18 -11.34 -14.07
CA ALA A 116 5.47 -10.84 -15.25
C ALA A 116 6.27 -9.81 -16.06
N SER A 117 7.44 -9.36 -15.58
CA SER A 117 8.22 -8.33 -16.26
C SER A 117 9.08 -8.95 -17.38
N PRO A 118 8.94 -8.50 -18.64
CA PRO A 118 9.70 -9.04 -19.78
C PRO A 118 11.20 -8.75 -19.70
N GLU A 119 11.63 -7.77 -18.89
CA GLU A 119 13.03 -7.44 -18.65
C GLU A 119 13.64 -8.21 -17.47
N GLN A 120 12.82 -8.97 -16.72
CA GLN A 120 13.27 -9.67 -15.53
C GLN A 120 14.22 -10.82 -15.91
N ARG A 121 15.48 -10.66 -15.51
CA ARG A 121 16.50 -11.70 -15.67
C ARG A 121 16.50 -12.64 -14.46
N PRO A 122 16.96 -13.90 -14.63
CA PRO A 122 17.17 -14.81 -13.51
C PRO A 122 18.08 -14.17 -12.45
N VAL A 123 17.71 -14.35 -11.18
CA VAL A 123 18.53 -13.94 -10.05
C VAL A 123 19.46 -15.09 -9.68
N ILE A 124 20.76 -14.85 -9.74
CA ILE A 124 21.80 -15.80 -9.33
C ILE A 124 22.44 -15.26 -8.06
N GLY A 125 22.51 -16.09 -7.02
CA GLY A 125 23.00 -15.64 -5.73
C GLY A 125 22.85 -16.66 -4.62
N ARG A 126 23.02 -16.20 -3.38
CA ARG A 126 22.89 -17.01 -2.17
C ARG A 126 21.56 -16.71 -1.48
N VAL A 127 20.77 -17.73 -1.20
CA VAL A 127 19.59 -17.59 -0.33
C VAL A 127 20.05 -17.25 1.08
N VAL A 128 19.54 -16.15 1.63
CA VAL A 128 19.91 -15.66 2.97
C VAL A 128 18.74 -15.65 3.94
N SER A 129 17.50 -15.77 3.44
CA SER A 129 16.30 -15.97 4.25
C SER A 129 15.22 -16.62 3.40
N ASP A 130 14.30 -17.31 4.04
CA ASP A 130 13.03 -17.75 3.49
C ASP A 130 11.90 -17.42 4.48
N GLY A 131 10.65 -17.49 4.01
CA GLY A 131 9.50 -17.28 4.88
C GLY A 131 8.17 -17.58 4.20
N ALA A 132 7.10 -17.63 5.01
CA ALA A 132 5.74 -17.67 4.51
C ALA A 132 5.32 -16.26 4.06
N GLN A 133 4.78 -16.15 2.85
CA GLN A 133 4.25 -14.92 2.28
C GLN A 133 2.75 -14.75 2.62
N ASP A 134 2.00 -15.85 2.65
CA ASP A 134 0.60 -15.90 3.08
C ASP A 134 0.31 -17.31 3.62
N GLU A 135 0.09 -17.42 4.93
CA GLU A 135 -0.18 -18.69 5.62
C GLU A 135 -1.48 -19.36 5.14
N LEU A 136 -2.45 -18.60 4.63
CA LEU A 136 -3.69 -19.16 4.09
C LEU A 136 -3.52 -19.71 2.67
N ARG A 137 -2.50 -19.25 1.93
CA ARG A 137 -2.29 -19.62 0.52
C ARG A 137 -1.06 -20.50 0.29
N ASP A 138 -0.37 -20.91 1.36
CA ASP A 138 0.92 -21.61 1.34
C ASP A 138 1.92 -21.02 0.33
N THR A 139 1.86 -19.68 0.17
CA THR A 139 2.83 -18.99 -0.68
C THR A 139 4.07 -18.72 0.15
N ARG A 140 5.24 -18.97 -0.42
CA ARG A 140 6.54 -18.77 0.24
C ARG A 140 7.32 -17.68 -0.46
N PHE A 141 8.33 -17.14 0.19
CA PHE A 141 9.30 -16.27 -0.47
C PHE A 141 10.72 -16.65 -0.09
N LEU A 142 11.66 -16.25 -0.96
CA LEU A 142 13.09 -16.31 -0.71
C LEU A 142 13.67 -14.89 -0.74
N VAL A 143 14.65 -14.65 0.11
CA VAL A 143 15.54 -13.50 0.04
C VAL A 143 16.90 -13.97 -0.47
N VAL A 144 17.36 -13.39 -1.58
CA VAL A 144 18.60 -13.80 -2.27
C VAL A 144 19.57 -12.63 -2.33
N ASP A 145 20.78 -12.83 -1.80
CA ASP A 145 21.92 -11.97 -2.08
C ASP A 145 22.42 -12.27 -3.48
N GLY A 146 22.05 -11.41 -4.43
CA GLY A 146 22.43 -11.53 -5.83
C GLY A 146 23.90 -11.18 -6.05
N ILE A 147 24.52 -11.85 -7.02
CA ILE A 147 25.88 -11.52 -7.47
C ILE A 147 25.96 -10.14 -8.14
N ASP A 148 24.80 -9.56 -8.48
CA ASP A 148 24.64 -8.18 -8.96
C ASP A 148 24.68 -7.13 -7.83
N GLY A 149 24.91 -7.57 -6.58
CA GLY A 149 24.99 -6.71 -5.40
C GLY A 149 23.65 -6.30 -4.81
N LYS A 150 22.53 -6.77 -5.38
CA LYS A 150 21.17 -6.51 -4.87
C LYS A 150 20.71 -7.62 -3.95
N ARG A 151 19.91 -7.27 -2.95
CA ARG A 151 19.14 -8.24 -2.17
C ARG A 151 17.73 -8.35 -2.73
N TRP A 152 17.40 -9.52 -3.25
CA TRP A 152 16.17 -9.79 -3.99
C TRP A 152 15.13 -10.47 -3.10
N HIS A 153 13.88 -10.02 -3.15
CA HIS A 153 12.73 -10.78 -2.68
C HIS A 153 12.12 -11.53 -3.87
N VAL A 154 12.00 -12.84 -3.75
CA VAL A 154 11.46 -13.73 -4.78
C VAL A 154 10.24 -14.45 -4.21
N ALA A 155 9.05 -14.13 -4.72
CA ALA A 155 7.82 -14.80 -4.34
C ALA A 155 7.75 -16.18 -5.01
N LEU A 156 7.80 -17.25 -4.23
CA LEU A 156 7.54 -18.59 -4.74
C LEU A 156 6.03 -18.74 -4.83
N GLY A 157 5.50 -18.97 -6.03
CA GLY A 157 4.08 -19.24 -6.24
C GLY A 157 3.57 -20.37 -5.33
N ALA A 158 2.25 -20.45 -5.15
CA ALA A 158 1.65 -21.55 -4.41
C ALA A 158 2.06 -22.88 -5.06
N HIS A 159 2.47 -23.85 -4.24
CA HIS A 159 2.71 -25.20 -4.71
C HIS A 159 1.34 -25.81 -5.03
N GLU A 160 0.92 -25.79 -6.30
CA GLU A 160 -0.17 -26.67 -6.73
C GLU A 160 0.35 -28.13 -6.72
N PRO A 161 -0.34 -29.07 -6.05
CA PRO A 161 0.05 -30.47 -6.01
C PRO A 161 -0.13 -31.20 -7.35
#